data_AF-A0A4Q6G5W1-F1
#
_entry.id   AF-A0A4Q6G5W1-F1
#
_cell.length_a   1.000
_cell.length_b   1.000
_cell.length_c   1.000
_cell.angle_alpha   90.00
_cell.angle_beta   90.00
_cell.angle_gamma   90.00
#
_symmetry.space_group_name_H-M   'P 1'
#
loop_
_entity.id
_entity.type
_entity.pdbx_description
1 polymer ?
#
loop_
_entity_poly.entity_id
_entity_poly.type
_entity_poly.pdbx_seq_one_letter_code
_entity_poly.pdbx_strand_id
1 'polypeptide(L)'
;LSIAKALKQGIAGKVREALDTTLELAPKHAEAHTALALYHAEIIGKIGAMIGGLTYGAKTAEAESHIKTALKLTPDSPIAHVEHGNVLLLLYGDKKEDAAADAFEKAGKLKPKDAMEALDAAYAKSQLE
;
A
#
# COMPACT_ATOMS: atom_id res chain seq x y z
N LEU A 1 15.92 -5.92 1.74
CA LEU A 1 16.11 -5.35 3.10
C LEU A 1 14.86 -5.65 3.91
N SER A 2 14.92 -6.09 5.17
CA SER A 2 13.69 -6.30 5.96
C SER A 2 13.16 -4.99 6.55
N ILE A 3 11.85 -4.88 6.79
CA ILE A 3 11.23 -3.71 7.45
C ILE A 3 11.90 -3.43 8.80
N ALA A 4 12.12 -4.45 9.63
CA ALA A 4 12.80 -4.29 10.92
C ALA A 4 14.20 -3.66 10.79
N LYS A 5 14.97 -4.05 9.76
CA LYS A 5 16.29 -3.46 9.49
C LYS A 5 16.16 -2.02 8.98
N ALA A 6 15.19 -1.73 8.12
CA ALA A 6 14.93 -0.37 7.63
C ALA A 6 14.53 0.59 8.75
N LEU A 7 13.67 0.15 9.68
CA LEU A 7 13.27 0.90 10.87
C LEU A 7 14.49 1.22 11.75
N LYS A 8 15.33 0.23 12.06
CA LYS A 8 16.57 0.44 12.84
C LYS A 8 17.56 1.40 12.18
N GLN A 9 17.56 1.47 10.85
CA GLN A 9 18.42 2.36 10.07
C GLN A 9 17.84 3.77 9.89
N GLY A 10 16.67 4.07 10.45
CA GLY A 10 15.99 5.37 10.31
C GLY A 10 15.46 5.64 8.89
N ILE A 11 15.35 4.60 8.05
CA ILE A 11 14.90 4.75 6.66
C ILE A 11 13.42 5.12 6.62
N ALA A 12 12.60 4.60 7.54
CA ALA A 12 11.18 4.90 7.61
C ALA A 12 10.89 6.41 7.72
N GLY A 13 11.63 7.13 8.58
CA GLY A 13 11.49 8.58 8.70
C GLY A 13 11.80 9.31 7.38
N LYS A 14 12.88 8.92 6.70
CA LYS A 14 13.27 9.51 5.41
C LYS A 14 12.26 9.24 4.30
N VAL A 15 11.72 8.02 4.26
CA VAL A 15 10.67 7.64 3.30
C VAL A 15 9.43 8.49 3.53
N ARG A 16 8.99 8.63 4.79
CA ARG A 16 7.84 9.47 5.12
C ARG A 16 8.06 10.92 4.70
N GLU A 17 9.18 11.53 5.07
CA GLU A 17 9.49 12.93 4.72
C GLU A 17 9.49 13.14 3.20
N ALA A 18 10.07 12.21 2.44
CA ALA A 18 10.10 12.30 0.98
C ALA A 18 8.69 12.19 0.35
N LEU A 19 7.84 11.29 0.88
CA LEU A 19 6.47 11.12 0.40
C LEU A 19 5.57 12.30 0.78
N ASP A 20 5.71 12.82 2.01
CA ASP A 20 5.01 14.03 2.46
C ASP A 20 5.39 15.21 1.56
N THR A 21 6.69 15.43 1.31
CA THR A 21 7.17 16.46 0.36
C THR A 21 6.61 16.25 -1.06
N THR A 22 6.53 15.00 -1.51
CA THR A 22 5.97 14.68 -2.84
C THR A 22 4.51 15.09 -2.91
N LEU A 23 3.72 14.84 -1.87
CA LEU A 23 2.30 15.21 -1.84
C LEU A 23 2.08 16.71 -1.61
N GLU A 24 3.00 17.41 -0.96
CA GLU A 24 2.99 18.88 -0.91
C GLU A 24 3.17 19.49 -2.31
N LEU A 25 4.11 18.94 -3.10
CA LEU A 25 4.39 19.41 -4.46
C LEU A 25 3.35 18.94 -5.48
N ALA A 26 2.84 17.71 -5.33
CA ALA A 26 1.91 17.08 -6.23
C ALA A 26 0.79 16.34 -5.45
N PRO A 27 -0.24 17.05 -4.96
CA PRO A 27 -1.29 16.46 -4.11
C PRO A 27 -2.15 15.38 -4.76
N LYS A 28 -1.97 15.12 -6.06
CA LYS A 28 -2.67 14.08 -6.82
C LYS A 28 -1.72 13.01 -7.36
N HIS A 29 -0.53 12.89 -6.79
CA HIS A 29 0.42 11.84 -7.17
C HIS A 29 -0.05 10.50 -6.63
N ALA A 30 -0.51 9.62 -7.52
CA ALA A 30 -1.17 8.37 -7.14
C ALA A 30 -0.23 7.41 -6.39
N GLU A 31 0.98 7.25 -6.88
CA GLU A 31 2.00 6.34 -6.34
C GLU A 31 2.50 6.81 -4.97
N ALA A 32 2.60 8.13 -4.74
CA ALA A 32 2.94 8.66 -3.42
C ALA A 32 1.83 8.35 -2.39
N HIS A 33 0.56 8.43 -2.79
CA HIS A 33 -0.54 7.96 -1.96
C HIS A 33 -0.46 6.45 -1.72
N THR A 34 -0.23 5.62 -2.74
CA THR A 34 -0.06 4.16 -2.56
C THR A 34 1.08 3.86 -1.58
N ALA A 35 2.23 4.52 -1.74
CA ALA A 35 3.39 4.32 -0.89
C ALA A 35 3.16 4.77 0.57
N LEU A 36 2.46 5.89 0.81
CA LEU A 36 2.08 6.31 2.16
C LEU A 36 1.07 5.36 2.80
N ALA A 37 0.15 4.81 2.01
CA ALA A 37 -0.77 3.80 2.51
C ALA A 37 -0.03 2.56 3.02
N LEU A 38 0.91 2.05 2.22
CA LEU A 38 1.76 0.92 2.58
C LEU A 38 2.70 1.26 3.73
N TYR A 39 3.28 2.47 3.78
CA TYR A 39 4.11 2.91 4.91
C TYR A 39 3.37 2.73 6.24
N HIS A 40 2.12 3.20 6.30
CA HIS A 40 1.29 3.05 7.48
C HIS A 40 0.94 1.59 7.77
N ALA A 41 0.47 0.85 6.77
CA ALA A 41 0.04 -0.53 6.92
C ALA A 41 1.19 -1.48 7.31
N GLU A 42 2.35 -1.38 6.67
CA GLU A 42 3.53 -2.21 6.92
C GLU A 42 4.07 -2.02 8.34
N ILE A 43 4.16 -0.75 8.79
CA ILE A 43 4.62 -0.48 10.16
C ILE A 43 3.63 -1.05 11.17
N ILE A 44 2.33 -0.86 10.95
CA ILE A 44 1.29 -1.40 11.83
C ILE A 44 1.32 -2.93 11.84
N GLY A 45 1.37 -3.57 10.67
CA GLY A 45 1.42 -5.02 10.54
C GLY A 45 2.68 -5.62 11.15
N LYS A 46 3.82 -4.90 11.11
CA LYS A 46 5.09 -5.43 11.61
C LYS A 46 5.33 -5.25 13.10
N ILE A 47 4.98 -4.09 13.66
CA ILE A 47 5.29 -3.75 15.06
C ILE A 47 4.07 -3.32 15.88
N GLY A 48 2.86 -3.44 15.31
CA GLY A 48 1.59 -3.12 15.97
C GLY A 48 1.24 -1.64 15.94
N ALA A 49 -0.07 -1.35 15.96
CA ALA A 49 -0.60 0.01 15.84
C ALA A 49 -0.12 0.96 16.96
N MET A 50 -0.04 0.48 18.20
CA MET A 50 0.39 1.32 19.33
C MET A 50 1.85 1.75 19.21
N ILE A 51 2.77 0.79 18.99
CA ILE A 51 4.19 1.09 18.89
C ILE A 51 4.48 1.84 17.59
N GLY A 52 3.90 1.41 16.47
CA GLY A 52 4.04 2.09 15.18
C GLY A 52 3.51 3.53 15.20
N GLY A 53 2.39 3.77 15.89
CA GLY A 53 1.84 5.10 16.12
C GLY A 53 2.77 5.98 16.94
N LEU A 54 3.29 5.47 18.07
CA LEU A 54 4.16 6.23 18.97
C LEU A 54 5.53 6.55 18.34
N THR A 55 6.10 5.62 17.59
CA THR A 55 7.49 5.72 17.09
C THR A 55 7.60 6.27 15.68
N TYR A 56 6.62 6.03 14.81
CA TYR A 56 6.67 6.40 13.39
C TYR A 56 5.43 7.19 12.93
N GLY A 57 4.49 7.48 13.85
CA GLY A 57 3.24 8.15 13.55
C GLY A 57 2.35 7.34 12.61
N ALA A 58 2.45 6.01 12.63
CA ALA A 58 1.66 5.14 11.77
C ALA A 58 0.19 5.11 12.20
N LYS A 59 -0.74 5.23 11.25
CA LYS A 59 -2.19 5.28 11.53
C LYS A 59 -2.98 4.49 10.50
N THR A 60 -3.88 3.62 10.96
CA THR A 60 -4.80 2.86 10.11
C THR A 60 -5.65 3.77 9.21
N ALA A 61 -6.20 4.85 9.77
CA ALA A 61 -7.06 5.78 9.02
C ALA A 61 -6.32 6.49 7.86
N GLU A 62 -5.03 6.80 8.04
CA GLU A 62 -4.22 7.40 6.97
C GLU A 62 -3.93 6.38 5.87
N ALA A 63 -3.67 5.11 6.25
CA ALA A 63 -3.51 4.04 5.28
C ALA A 63 -4.73 3.89 4.36
N GLU A 64 -5.93 3.84 4.97
CA GLU A 64 -7.20 3.73 4.26
C GLU A 64 -7.50 4.97 3.39
N SER A 65 -7.24 6.16 3.91
CA SER A 65 -7.46 7.41 3.18
C SER A 65 -6.58 7.50 1.93
N HIS A 66 -5.30 7.18 2.08
CA HIS A 66 -4.35 7.24 0.98
C HIS A 66 -4.60 6.17 -0.08
N ILE A 67 -4.87 4.91 0.30
CA ILE A 67 -5.13 3.86 -0.69
C ILE A 67 -6.43 4.15 -1.47
N LYS A 68 -7.46 4.67 -0.80
CA LYS A 68 -8.70 5.11 -1.46
C LYS A 68 -8.44 6.22 -2.47
N THR A 69 -7.55 7.15 -2.12
CA THR A 69 -7.16 8.24 -3.02
C THR A 69 -6.37 7.73 -4.22
N ALA A 70 -5.42 6.82 -4.01
CA ALA A 70 -4.66 6.18 -5.08
C ALA A 70 -5.59 5.45 -6.06
N LEU A 71 -6.51 4.62 -5.57
CA LEU A 71 -7.50 3.91 -6.37
C LEU A 71 -8.42 4.86 -7.17
N LYS A 72 -8.75 6.04 -6.63
CA LYS A 72 -9.54 7.04 -7.34
C LYS A 72 -8.75 7.69 -8.48
N LEU A 73 -7.44 7.91 -8.28
CA LEU A 73 -6.56 8.52 -9.28
C LEU A 73 -6.20 7.54 -10.40
N THR A 74 -6.02 6.26 -10.07
CA THR A 74 -5.59 5.21 -11.01
C THR A 74 -6.50 3.98 -10.92
N PRO A 75 -7.79 4.10 -11.28
CA PRO A 75 -8.77 3.01 -11.11
C PRO A 75 -8.48 1.79 -11.99
N ASP A 76 -7.72 1.96 -13.07
CA ASP A 76 -7.37 0.90 -14.03
C ASP A 76 -5.91 0.45 -13.91
N SER A 77 -5.21 0.81 -12.83
CA SER A 77 -3.84 0.37 -12.57
C SER A 77 -3.84 -0.91 -11.74
N PRO A 78 -3.31 -2.05 -12.24
CA PRO A 78 -3.28 -3.31 -11.50
C PRO A 78 -2.57 -3.18 -10.14
N ILE A 79 -1.42 -2.50 -10.09
CA ILE A 79 -0.66 -2.35 -8.85
C ILE A 79 -1.45 -1.61 -7.76
N ALA A 80 -2.26 -0.61 -8.12
CA ALA A 80 -3.07 0.10 -7.13
C ALA A 80 -4.08 -0.82 -6.42
N HIS A 81 -4.65 -1.79 -7.14
CA HIS A 81 -5.57 -2.79 -6.56
C HIS A 81 -4.82 -3.90 -5.82
N VAL A 82 -3.66 -4.32 -6.31
CA VAL A 82 -2.76 -5.23 -5.56
C VAL A 82 -2.42 -4.65 -4.20
N GLU A 83 -1.95 -3.40 -4.17
CA GLU A 83 -1.55 -2.76 -2.92
C GLU A 83 -2.73 -2.47 -2.01
N HIS A 84 -3.94 -2.32 -2.55
CA HIS A 84 -5.15 -2.29 -1.73
C HIS A 84 -5.41 -3.62 -1.02
N GLY A 85 -5.26 -4.75 -1.73
CA GLY A 85 -5.33 -6.07 -1.11
C GLY A 85 -4.28 -6.23 -0.01
N ASN A 86 -3.03 -5.83 -0.27
CA ASN A 86 -1.95 -5.88 0.71
C ASN A 86 -2.24 -5.02 1.95
N VAL A 87 -2.72 -3.78 1.77
CA VAL A 87 -3.11 -2.90 2.88
C VAL A 87 -4.21 -3.53 3.74
N LEU A 88 -5.22 -4.16 3.12
CA LEU A 88 -6.29 -4.85 3.85
C LEU A 88 -5.74 -6.00 4.70
N LEU A 89 -4.88 -6.84 4.13
CA LEU A 89 -4.27 -7.97 4.85
C LEU A 89 -3.36 -7.50 5.98
N LEU A 90 -2.54 -6.48 5.75
CA LEU A 90 -1.62 -5.92 6.76
C LEU A 90 -2.36 -5.32 7.97
N LEU A 91 -3.50 -4.66 7.73
CA LEU A 91 -4.24 -3.97 8.78
C LEU A 91 -5.24 -4.87 9.51
N TYR A 92 -5.82 -5.84 8.80
CA TYR A 92 -7.00 -6.57 9.27
C TYR A 92 -6.85 -8.08 9.25
N GLY A 93 -5.82 -8.61 8.58
CA GLY A 93 -5.62 -10.04 8.38
C GLY A 93 -6.87 -10.71 7.80
N ASP A 94 -7.17 -11.90 8.32
CA ASP A 94 -8.26 -12.78 7.89
C ASP A 94 -9.63 -12.10 7.88
N LYS A 95 -9.84 -11.05 8.70
CA LYS A 95 -11.11 -10.31 8.75
C LYS A 95 -11.44 -9.57 7.45
N LYS A 96 -10.46 -9.37 6.58
CA LYS A 96 -10.62 -8.71 5.28
C LYS A 96 -10.01 -9.52 4.14
N GLU A 97 -9.81 -10.82 4.33
CA GLU A 97 -9.27 -11.71 3.30
C GLU A 97 -10.14 -11.72 2.04
N ASP A 98 -11.46 -11.87 2.16
CA ASP A 98 -12.38 -11.81 1.02
C ASP A 98 -12.27 -10.48 0.24
N ALA A 99 -12.17 -9.36 0.95
CA ALA A 99 -12.03 -8.05 0.33
C ALA A 99 -10.66 -7.84 -0.33
N ALA A 100 -9.62 -8.49 0.20
CA ALA A 100 -8.30 -8.50 -0.44
C ALA A 100 -8.31 -9.38 -1.69
N ALA A 101 -8.96 -10.55 -1.65
CA ALA A 101 -9.17 -11.42 -2.79
C ALA A 101 -9.95 -10.69 -3.91
N ASP A 102 -11.00 -9.96 -3.58
CA ASP A 102 -11.73 -9.11 -4.55
C ASP A 102 -10.81 -8.07 -5.21
N ALA A 103 -9.90 -7.47 -4.45
CA ALA A 103 -8.93 -6.51 -4.97
C ALA A 103 -7.92 -7.16 -5.92
N PHE A 104 -7.38 -8.34 -5.57
CA PHE A 104 -6.51 -9.12 -6.44
C PHE A 104 -7.23 -9.60 -7.71
N GLU A 105 -8.48 -10.04 -7.59
CA GLU A 105 -9.28 -10.49 -8.74
C GLU A 105 -9.51 -9.33 -9.71
N LYS A 106 -9.82 -8.14 -9.18
CA LYS A 106 -9.92 -6.93 -10.00
C LYS A 106 -8.61 -6.59 -10.68
N ALA A 107 -7.48 -6.59 -9.96
CA ALA A 107 -6.17 -6.34 -10.53
C ALA A 107 -5.84 -7.30 -11.68
N GLY A 108 -6.10 -8.60 -11.50
CA GLY A 108 -5.85 -9.63 -12.52
C GLY A 108 -6.72 -9.51 -13.77
N LYS A 109 -7.90 -8.88 -13.68
CA LYS A 109 -8.83 -8.67 -14.80
C LYS A 109 -8.53 -7.40 -15.61
N LEU A 110 -7.76 -6.46 -15.06
CA LEU A 110 -7.42 -5.22 -15.77
C LEU A 110 -6.52 -5.50 -16.97
N LYS A 111 -6.68 -4.70 -18.04
CA LYS A 111 -5.86 -4.80 -19.25
C LYS A 111 -4.56 -4.02 -19.04
N PRO A 112 -3.39 -4.69 -18.99
CA PRO A 112 -2.12 -4.01 -18.80
C PRO A 112 -1.78 -3.10 -19.98
N LYS A 113 -1.20 -1.94 -19.69
CA LYS A 113 -0.73 -0.97 -20.69
C LYS A 113 0.76 -1.11 -20.98
N ASP A 114 1.51 -1.69 -20.04
CA ASP A 114 2.93 -1.94 -20.18
C ASP A 114 3.35 -3.27 -19.52
N ALA A 115 4.65 -3.57 -19.59
CA ALA A 115 5.21 -4.79 -19.05
C ALA A 115 5.14 -4.87 -17.52
N MET A 116 5.24 -3.74 -16.81
CA MET A 116 5.17 -3.72 -15.36
C MET A 116 3.75 -4.04 -14.90
N GLU A 117 2.74 -3.37 -15.47
CA GLU A 117 1.34 -3.66 -15.18
C GLU A 117 0.96 -5.10 -15.53
N ALA A 118 1.61 -5.70 -16.53
CA ALA A 118 1.39 -7.10 -16.89
C ALA A 118 1.92 -8.06 -15.80
N LEU A 119 3.07 -7.72 -15.20
CA LEU A 119 3.61 -8.45 -14.05
C LEU A 119 2.70 -8.27 -12.83
N ASP A 120 2.20 -7.07 -12.57
CA ASP A 120 1.30 -6.79 -11.45
C ASP A 120 -0.01 -7.56 -11.57
N ALA A 121 -0.62 -7.59 -12.76
CA ALA A 121 -1.82 -8.36 -13.04
C ALA A 121 -1.58 -9.89 -12.93
N ALA A 122 -0.41 -10.36 -13.33
CA ALA A 122 -0.04 -11.77 -13.18
C ALA A 122 0.20 -12.14 -11.71
N TYR A 123 0.89 -11.28 -10.95
CA TYR A 123 1.09 -11.42 -9.51
C TYR A 123 -0.25 -11.48 -8.78
N ALA A 124 -1.20 -10.59 -9.14
CA ALA A 124 -2.52 -10.59 -8.53
C ALA A 124 -3.27 -11.92 -8.73
N LYS A 125 -3.19 -12.51 -9.93
CA LYS A 125 -3.78 -13.83 -10.20
C LYS A 125 -3.17 -14.93 -9.35
N SER A 126 -1.85 -14.88 -9.15
CA SER A 126 -1.16 -15.89 -8.34
C SER A 126 -1.47 -15.79 -6.83
N GLN A 127 -2.15 -14.74 -6.37
CA GLN A 127 -2.62 -14.64 -4.98
C GLN A 127 -3.98 -15.34 -4.75
N LEU A 128 -4.64 -15.79 -5.82
CA LEU A 128 -5.96 -16.41 -5.78
C LEU A 128 -5.92 -17.94 -6.01
N GLU A 129 -4.74 -18.48 -6.31
CA GLU A 129 -4.47 -19.90 -6.51
C GLU A 129 -4.10 -20.58 -5.19
#